data_AF-A0A3M1P5C6-F1
#
_entry.id   AF-A0A3M1P5C6-F1
#
_cell.length_a   1.000
_cell.length_b   1.000
_cell.length_c   1.000
_cell.angle_alpha   90.00
_cell.angle_beta   90.00
_cell.angle_gamma   90.00
#
_symmetry.space_group_name_H-M   'P 1'
#
loop_
_entity.id
_entity.type
_entity.pdbx_description
1 polymer ?
#
loop_
_entity_poly.entity_id
_entity_poly.type
_entity_poly.pdbx_seq_one_letter_code
_entity_poly.pdbx_strand_id
1 'polypeptide(L)'
;MWLSSMTDLTEPPIDTPINTPINTPIDTPSDTIEAIAADLQSSLRVQVLRAIAEVLLAGLIGLALITLGLSGGAWILGGVGAGALVFYGDRTWFHRPALPNKTLRKIGQVLIGLAIGFSIRQSSLAALSAQIPVLVLLGLTLLASGGLIGSLYSRLEKVDLLTGVLATTPGNIGVMASIAADYSKNTAFVSLVQLLRFTTIIVVIPLVAQLPHTTDLSSTLSALLPYPHWPGLADTLELASVLAAAVLAAQLGTRLKFPVATFFCPILVGLGFEPLGFAGWFADWSAGGSMGLPIGVDTSFALPPLLKVVGQILLGTTIGEYWANSPRITLGNLARAIIPVLLTFSAGLLTAAIAKALTPWDWLTCLLIAAPGGSPEMIWIAVSLQHDVELVTASHLVRLLVINLSLPGLIWLASVADSRLAAQQGIIVHTEHR
;
A
#
# COMPACT_ATOMS: atom_id res chain seq x y z
N MET A 1 36.30 -1.02 -35.15
CA MET A 1 36.52 -1.38 -36.56
C MET A 1 35.49 -2.44 -36.98
N TRP A 2 34.21 -2.10 -36.92
CA TRP A 2 33.12 -2.96 -37.39
C TRP A 2 32.03 -2.03 -37.95
N LEU A 3 32.28 -1.61 -39.19
CA LEU A 3 31.38 -0.86 -40.08
C LEU A 3 31.79 -1.29 -41.49
N SER A 4 31.24 -2.40 -41.99
CA SER A 4 31.12 -2.67 -43.43
C SER A 4 30.34 -3.98 -43.67
N SER A 5 29.05 -3.87 -43.96
CA SER A 5 28.39 -4.62 -45.04
C SER A 5 26.88 -4.36 -45.00
N MET A 6 26.50 -3.17 -45.45
CA MET A 6 25.24 -2.98 -46.16
C MET A 6 25.55 -3.13 -47.64
N THR A 7 24.92 -4.08 -48.32
CA THR A 7 24.57 -4.07 -49.76
C THR A 7 23.91 -5.41 -50.08
N ASP A 8 22.58 -5.44 -50.11
CA ASP A 8 21.82 -5.86 -51.29
C ASP A 8 20.32 -5.83 -51.00
N LEU A 9 19.70 -4.75 -51.48
CA LEU A 9 18.27 -4.64 -51.72
C LEU A 9 18.03 -5.10 -53.16
N THR A 10 17.26 -6.18 -53.35
CA THR A 10 16.50 -6.41 -54.58
C THR A 10 15.12 -6.95 -54.21
N GLU A 11 14.08 -6.16 -54.55
CA GLU A 11 12.66 -6.47 -54.40
C GLU A 11 12.21 -7.62 -55.31
N PRO A 12 11.18 -8.40 -54.97
CA PRO A 12 10.41 -9.16 -55.94
C PRO A 12 9.14 -8.40 -56.39
N PRO A 13 8.64 -8.66 -57.61
CA PRO A 13 7.76 -7.75 -58.34
C PRO A 13 6.28 -7.85 -57.91
N ILE A 14 5.60 -6.71 -58.00
CA ILE A 14 4.14 -6.56 -57.98
C ILE A 14 3.60 -7.06 -59.33
N ASP A 15 2.80 -8.12 -59.33
CA ASP A 15 1.66 -8.31 -60.26
C ASP A 15 0.97 -9.68 -60.02
N THR A 16 -0.17 -9.66 -59.31
CA THR A 16 -1.28 -10.61 -59.57
C THR A 16 -2.62 -9.92 -59.21
N PRO A 17 -3.69 -10.13 -60.00
CA PRO A 17 -4.89 -9.30 -59.94
C PRO A 17 -5.80 -9.66 -58.77
N ILE A 18 -6.35 -8.61 -58.17
CA ILE A 18 -7.42 -8.62 -57.17
C ILE A 18 -8.68 -9.25 -57.79
N ASN A 19 -9.02 -10.49 -57.41
CA ASN A 19 -10.41 -10.93 -57.39
C ASN A 19 -10.60 -12.22 -56.57
N THR A 20 -10.56 -12.10 -55.25
CA THR A 20 -11.29 -13.01 -54.36
C THR A 20 -12.41 -12.20 -53.73
N PRO A 21 -13.69 -12.62 -53.81
CA PRO A 21 -14.71 -11.99 -53.02
C PRO A 21 -14.40 -12.34 -51.56
N ILE A 22 -13.86 -11.37 -50.83
CA ILE A 22 -13.79 -11.41 -49.37
C ILE A 22 -15.23 -11.32 -48.89
N ASN A 23 -15.88 -12.48 -48.82
CA ASN A 23 -17.15 -12.66 -48.14
C ASN A 23 -16.84 -13.09 -46.70
N THR A 24 -16.01 -12.32 -46.01
CA THR A 24 -16.05 -12.29 -44.54
C THR A 24 -17.20 -11.35 -44.18
N PRO A 25 -18.17 -11.75 -43.34
CA PRO A 25 -19.15 -10.80 -42.83
C PRO A 25 -18.37 -9.63 -42.25
N ILE A 26 -18.69 -8.42 -42.70
CA ILE A 26 -18.19 -7.21 -42.05
C ILE A 26 -18.80 -7.27 -40.66
N ASP A 27 -18.00 -7.63 -39.64
CA ASP A 27 -18.42 -7.65 -38.23
C ASP A 27 -19.18 -6.36 -37.97
N THR A 28 -20.47 -6.47 -37.67
CA THR A 28 -21.25 -5.27 -37.39
C THR A 28 -20.69 -4.65 -36.09
N PRO A 29 -20.73 -3.32 -35.92
CA PRO A 29 -20.26 -2.68 -34.68
C PRO A 29 -20.87 -3.30 -33.41
N SER A 30 -22.06 -3.89 -33.50
CA SER A 30 -22.72 -4.68 -32.46
C SER A 30 -21.96 -5.97 -32.11
N ASP A 31 -21.49 -6.74 -33.10
CA ASP A 31 -20.78 -8.01 -32.87
C ASP A 31 -19.44 -7.77 -32.17
N THR A 32 -18.76 -6.66 -32.50
CA THR A 32 -17.51 -6.26 -31.84
C THR A 32 -17.73 -5.82 -30.40
N ILE A 33 -18.82 -5.08 -30.13
CA ILE A 33 -19.17 -4.65 -28.76
C ILE A 33 -19.58 -5.86 -27.90
N GLU A 34 -20.34 -6.81 -28.46
CA GLU A 34 -20.72 -8.04 -27.74
C GLU A 34 -19.52 -8.93 -27.44
N ALA A 35 -18.59 -9.08 -28.39
CA ALA A 35 -17.33 -9.80 -28.17
C ALA A 35 -16.47 -9.15 -27.08
N ILE A 36 -16.33 -7.81 -27.09
CA ILE A 36 -15.62 -7.06 -26.06
C ILE A 36 -16.32 -7.19 -24.70
N ALA A 37 -17.64 -7.10 -24.66
CA ALA A 37 -18.42 -7.24 -23.43
C ALA A 37 -18.30 -8.65 -22.84
N ALA A 38 -18.30 -9.70 -23.67
CA ALA A 38 -18.11 -11.07 -23.26
C ALA A 38 -16.69 -11.33 -22.72
N ASP A 39 -15.67 -10.80 -23.38
CA ASP A 39 -14.28 -10.90 -22.92
C ASP A 39 -14.09 -10.16 -21.59
N LEU A 40 -14.64 -8.95 -21.45
CA LEU A 40 -14.60 -8.16 -20.22
C LEU A 40 -15.32 -8.87 -19.07
N GLN A 41 -16.49 -9.47 -19.33
CA GLN A 41 -17.22 -10.25 -18.34
C GLN A 41 -16.45 -11.51 -17.92
N SER A 42 -15.80 -12.20 -18.87
CA SER A 42 -14.99 -13.37 -18.57
C SER A 42 -13.80 -13.01 -17.67
N SER A 43 -13.13 -11.89 -17.96
CA SER A 43 -12.05 -11.33 -17.16
C SER A 43 -12.51 -10.92 -15.76
N LEU A 44 -13.67 -10.28 -15.65
CA LEU A 44 -14.24 -9.88 -14.36
C LEU A 44 -14.61 -11.09 -13.49
N ARG A 45 -15.25 -12.11 -14.06
CA ARG A 45 -15.61 -13.34 -13.35
C ARG A 45 -14.37 -14.03 -12.77
N VAL A 46 -13.30 -14.12 -13.55
CA VAL A 46 -12.02 -14.71 -13.09
C VAL A 46 -11.42 -13.89 -11.95
N GLN A 47 -11.40 -12.57 -12.05
CA GLN A 47 -10.88 -11.70 -10.99
C GLN A 47 -11.68 -11.83 -9.68
N VAL A 48 -13.01 -11.92 -9.77
CA VAL A 48 -13.88 -12.10 -8.61
C VAL A 48 -13.69 -13.47 -7.97
N LEU A 49 -13.67 -14.54 -8.76
CA LEU A 49 -13.43 -15.89 -8.26
C LEU A 49 -12.07 -16.00 -7.57
N ARG A 50 -11.05 -15.38 -8.16
CA ARG A 50 -9.72 -15.31 -7.58
C ARG A 50 -9.71 -14.54 -6.25
N ALA A 51 -10.35 -13.39 -6.19
CA ALA A 51 -10.49 -12.61 -4.96
C ALA A 51 -11.21 -13.40 -3.85
N ILE A 52 -12.28 -14.13 -4.19
CA ILE A 52 -13.00 -14.99 -3.24
C ILE A 52 -12.07 -16.10 -2.72
N ALA A 53 -11.33 -16.78 -3.61
CA ALA A 53 -10.38 -17.81 -3.22
C ALA A 53 -9.29 -17.26 -2.29
N GLU A 54 -8.75 -16.07 -2.59
CA GLU A 54 -7.76 -15.39 -1.77
C GLU A 54 -8.30 -15.04 -0.38
N VAL A 55 -9.51 -14.51 -0.28
CA VAL A 55 -10.14 -14.15 1.01
C VAL A 55 -10.43 -15.39 1.85
N LEU A 56 -10.97 -16.46 1.24
CA LEU A 56 -11.26 -17.71 1.94
C LEU A 56 -9.98 -18.37 2.46
N LEU A 57 -8.95 -18.47 1.61
CA LEU A 57 -7.66 -19.03 2.00
C LEU A 57 -6.97 -18.16 3.06
N ALA A 58 -7.06 -16.83 2.95
CA ALA A 58 -6.52 -15.91 3.95
C ALA A 58 -7.18 -16.08 5.31
N GLY A 59 -8.51 -16.30 5.33
CA GLY A 59 -9.25 -16.60 6.56
C GLY A 59 -8.77 -17.90 7.21
N LEU A 60 -8.55 -18.96 6.43
CA LEU A 60 -8.03 -20.24 6.93
C LEU A 60 -6.61 -20.13 7.47
N ILE A 61 -5.70 -19.48 6.72
CA ILE A 61 -4.31 -19.27 7.17
C ILE A 61 -4.29 -18.37 8.41
N GLY A 62 -5.10 -17.31 8.43
CA GLY A 62 -5.22 -16.43 9.59
C GLY A 62 -5.68 -17.18 10.84
N LEU A 63 -6.69 -18.04 10.71
CA LEU A 63 -7.16 -18.88 11.82
C LEU A 63 -6.06 -19.82 12.33
N ALA A 64 -5.31 -20.45 11.42
CA ALA A 64 -4.18 -21.30 11.78
C ALA A 64 -3.08 -20.50 12.50
N LEU A 65 -2.76 -19.28 12.05
CA LEU A 65 -1.78 -18.42 12.72
C LEU A 65 -2.21 -18.00 14.13
N ILE A 66 -3.51 -17.79 14.36
CA ILE A 66 -4.05 -17.51 15.69
C ILE A 66 -3.82 -18.71 16.62
N THR A 67 -4.03 -19.95 16.13
CA THR A 67 -3.75 -21.15 16.94
C THR A 67 -2.26 -21.33 17.29
N LEU A 68 -1.37 -20.69 16.52
CA LEU A 68 0.07 -20.64 16.79
C LEU A 68 0.50 -19.48 17.69
N GLY A 69 -0.46 -18.69 18.21
CA GLY A 69 -0.20 -17.57 19.11
C GLY A 69 0.09 -16.23 18.43
N LEU A 70 -0.12 -16.09 17.11
CA LEU A 70 0.17 -14.88 16.33
C LEU A 70 -1.09 -14.03 16.06
N SER A 71 -1.85 -13.67 17.10
CA SER A 71 -3.16 -13.03 16.96
C SER A 71 -3.15 -11.62 16.35
N GLY A 72 -2.19 -10.76 16.69
CA GLY A 72 -2.14 -9.36 16.22
C GLY A 72 -1.75 -9.24 14.73
N GLY A 73 -1.11 -10.27 14.17
CA GLY A 73 -0.63 -10.30 12.78
C GLY A 73 -1.42 -11.20 11.84
N ALA A 74 -2.21 -12.13 12.40
CA ALA A 74 -2.69 -13.31 11.72
C ALA A 74 -3.44 -13.05 10.41
N TRP A 75 -4.40 -12.12 10.41
CA TRP A 75 -5.25 -11.87 9.24
C TRP A 75 -4.48 -11.26 8.06
N ILE A 76 -3.50 -10.39 8.32
CA ILE A 76 -2.66 -9.82 7.26
C ILE A 76 -1.65 -10.86 6.77
N LEU A 77 -0.95 -11.54 7.68
CA LEU A 77 0.00 -12.59 7.30
C LEU A 77 -0.71 -13.72 6.53
N GLY A 78 -1.93 -14.06 6.93
CA GLY A 78 -2.82 -14.97 6.21
C GLY A 78 -3.17 -14.44 4.83
N GLY A 79 -3.49 -13.15 4.72
CA GLY A 79 -3.66 -12.48 3.43
C GLY A 79 -2.42 -12.55 2.55
N VAL A 80 -1.24 -12.21 3.07
CA VAL A 80 0.04 -12.25 2.31
C VAL A 80 0.31 -13.66 1.79
N GLY A 81 0.16 -14.67 2.64
CA GLY A 81 0.31 -16.07 2.25
C GLY A 81 -0.70 -16.48 1.18
N ALA A 82 -1.98 -16.16 1.39
CA ALA A 82 -3.04 -16.53 0.46
C ALA A 82 -2.89 -15.85 -0.91
N GLY A 83 -2.64 -14.54 -0.94
CA GLY A 83 -2.41 -13.79 -2.17
C GLY A 83 -1.21 -14.31 -2.95
N ALA A 84 -0.12 -14.63 -2.26
CA ALA A 84 1.07 -15.21 -2.91
C ALA A 84 0.77 -16.61 -3.49
N LEU A 85 0.11 -17.48 -2.71
CA LEU A 85 -0.21 -18.85 -3.13
C LEU A 85 -1.20 -18.90 -4.29
N VAL A 86 -2.30 -18.14 -4.22
CA VAL A 86 -3.33 -18.13 -5.26
C VAL A 86 -2.79 -17.49 -6.54
N PHE A 87 -2.06 -16.37 -6.44
CA PHE A 87 -1.46 -15.73 -7.61
C PHE A 87 -0.42 -16.65 -8.28
N TYR A 88 0.44 -17.30 -7.49
CA TYR A 88 1.43 -18.24 -8.01
C TYR A 88 0.77 -19.47 -8.64
N GLY A 89 -0.30 -19.99 -8.03
CA GLY A 89 -1.11 -21.08 -8.57
C GLY A 89 -1.77 -20.71 -9.90
N ASP A 90 -2.37 -19.52 -10.00
CA ASP A 90 -3.01 -19.04 -11.24
C ASP A 90 -1.99 -18.90 -12.39
N ARG A 91 -0.79 -18.40 -12.08
CA ARG A 91 0.29 -18.27 -13.04
C ARG A 91 0.87 -19.61 -13.51
N THR A 92 1.04 -20.56 -12.59
CA THR A 92 1.69 -21.85 -12.89
C THR A 92 0.74 -22.85 -13.51
N TRP A 93 -0.50 -22.90 -13.03
CA TRP A 93 -1.47 -23.93 -13.40
C TRP A 93 -2.41 -23.49 -14.52
N PHE A 94 -2.80 -22.22 -14.53
CA PHE A 94 -3.74 -21.68 -15.52
C PHE A 94 -3.06 -20.77 -16.55
N HIS A 95 -1.76 -20.53 -16.42
CA HIS A 95 -0.94 -19.69 -17.31
C HIS A 95 -1.53 -18.29 -17.56
N ARG A 96 -2.23 -17.74 -16.57
CA ARG A 96 -2.85 -16.42 -16.67
C ARG A 96 -1.85 -15.34 -16.23
N PRO A 97 -1.50 -14.36 -17.08
CA PRO A 97 -0.75 -13.19 -16.66
C PRO A 97 -1.67 -12.28 -15.85
N ALA A 98 -1.87 -12.58 -14.58
CA ALA A 98 -2.66 -11.72 -13.72
C ALA A 98 -1.81 -10.55 -13.21
N LEU A 99 -2.43 -9.39 -13.04
CA LEU A 99 -1.82 -8.25 -12.35
C LEU A 99 -2.32 -8.19 -10.91
N PRO A 100 -1.56 -7.60 -9.97
CA PRO A 100 -2.05 -7.35 -8.62
C PRO A 100 -3.34 -6.52 -8.64
N ASN A 101 -4.32 -6.92 -7.83
CA ASN A 101 -5.65 -6.35 -7.83
C ASN A 101 -5.65 -5.01 -7.08
N LYS A 102 -5.46 -3.92 -7.85
CA LYS A 102 -5.49 -2.55 -7.33
C LYS A 102 -6.81 -2.20 -6.66
N THR A 103 -7.93 -2.81 -7.06
CA THR A 103 -9.25 -2.51 -6.50
C THR A 103 -9.37 -3.06 -5.09
N LEU A 104 -8.96 -4.31 -4.84
CA LEU A 104 -8.94 -4.88 -3.49
C LEU A 104 -8.04 -4.06 -2.55
N ARG A 105 -6.90 -3.57 -3.05
CA ARG A 105 -6.01 -2.71 -2.27
C ARG A 105 -6.70 -1.43 -1.84
N LYS A 106 -7.41 -0.76 -2.75
CA LYS A 106 -8.17 0.47 -2.44
C LYS A 106 -9.28 0.20 -1.44
N ILE A 107 -10.03 -0.89 -1.60
CA ILE A 107 -11.09 -1.28 -0.67
C ILE A 107 -10.49 -1.53 0.72
N GLY A 108 -9.41 -2.31 0.81
CA GLY A 108 -8.70 -2.55 2.08
C GLY A 108 -8.21 -1.26 2.74
N GLN A 109 -7.65 -0.33 1.97
CA GLN A 109 -7.24 0.99 2.49
C GLN A 109 -8.41 1.81 3.03
N VAL A 110 -9.57 1.77 2.36
CA VAL A 110 -10.77 2.47 2.83
C VAL A 110 -11.29 1.88 4.13
N LEU A 111 -11.41 0.55 4.22
CA LEU A 111 -11.91 -0.12 5.41
C LEU A 111 -11.00 0.10 6.62
N ILE A 112 -9.68 -0.04 6.44
CA ILE A 112 -8.71 0.18 7.51
C ILE A 112 -8.61 1.65 7.88
N GLY A 113 -8.61 2.57 6.91
CA GLY A 113 -8.61 4.01 7.17
C GLY A 113 -9.83 4.41 8.01
N LEU A 114 -11.01 3.91 7.67
CA LEU A 114 -12.21 4.17 8.45
C LEU A 114 -12.10 3.62 9.88
N ALA A 115 -11.61 2.39 10.03
CA ALA A 115 -11.38 1.76 11.33
C ALA A 115 -10.41 2.54 12.23
N ILE A 116 -9.38 3.14 11.64
CA ILE A 116 -8.44 4.02 12.34
C ILE A 116 -9.12 5.33 12.73
N GLY A 117 -9.87 5.96 11.82
CA GLY A 117 -10.58 7.21 12.08
C GLY A 117 -11.48 7.13 13.32
N PHE A 118 -12.29 6.07 13.41
CA PHE A 118 -13.14 5.82 14.59
C PHE A 118 -12.33 5.50 15.87
N SER A 119 -11.10 5.03 15.74
CA SER A 119 -10.20 4.75 16.88
C SER A 119 -9.53 6.02 17.42
N ILE A 120 -9.24 7.01 16.57
CA ILE A 120 -8.60 8.28 16.95
C ILE A 120 -9.57 9.22 17.67
N ARG A 121 -10.88 9.03 17.54
CA ARG A 121 -11.90 9.88 18.17
C ARG A 121 -11.67 10.19 19.67
N GLN A 122 -11.14 9.24 20.43
CA GLN A 122 -11.02 9.37 21.89
C GLN A 122 -9.82 10.22 22.35
N SER A 123 -9.00 10.71 21.42
CA SER A 123 -7.74 11.38 21.74
C SER A 123 -7.77 12.88 21.48
N SER A 124 -6.90 13.61 22.20
CA SER A 124 -6.82 15.06 22.14
C SER A 124 -6.03 15.51 20.91
N LEU A 125 -6.73 15.95 19.86
CA LEU A 125 -6.11 16.55 18.67
C LEU A 125 -5.17 17.72 19.01
N ALA A 126 -5.47 18.46 20.09
CA ALA A 126 -4.61 19.52 20.58
C ALA A 126 -3.25 18.97 21.07
N ALA A 127 -3.27 17.87 21.83
CA ALA A 127 -2.05 17.20 22.27
C ALA A 127 -1.23 16.63 21.10
N LEU A 128 -1.91 16.16 20.05
CA LEU A 128 -1.27 15.67 18.84
C LEU A 128 -0.58 16.81 18.05
N SER A 129 -1.22 17.97 17.95
CA SER A 129 -0.68 19.13 17.24
C SER A 129 0.65 19.63 17.83
N ALA A 130 0.80 19.54 19.15
CA ALA A 130 2.04 19.90 19.86
C ALA A 130 3.22 18.97 19.51
N GLN A 131 2.94 17.76 19.01
CA GLN A 131 3.95 16.76 18.68
C GLN A 131 4.45 16.88 17.23
N ILE A 132 3.77 17.65 16.38
CA ILE A 132 4.12 17.84 14.96
C ILE A 132 5.60 18.21 14.74
N PRO A 133 6.23 19.12 15.51
CA PRO A 133 7.64 19.46 15.30
C PRO A 133 8.58 18.25 15.44
N VAL A 134 8.34 17.39 16.44
CA VAL A 134 9.12 16.16 16.64
C VAL A 134 8.85 15.18 15.50
N LEU A 135 7.60 15.05 15.05
CA LEU A 135 7.25 14.18 13.93
C LEU A 135 7.92 14.62 12.61
N VAL A 136 8.00 15.93 12.36
CA VAL A 136 8.72 16.50 11.22
C VAL A 136 10.21 16.18 11.31
N LEU A 137 10.81 16.37 12.49
CA LEU A 137 12.22 16.04 12.73
C LEU A 137 12.50 14.56 12.42
N LEU A 138 11.70 13.64 12.97
CA LEU A 138 11.85 12.21 12.72
C LEU A 138 11.66 11.85 11.24
N GLY A 139 10.69 12.48 10.56
CA GLY A 139 10.50 12.32 9.11
C GLY A 139 11.72 12.76 8.30
N LEU A 140 12.34 13.88 8.65
CA LEU A 140 13.58 14.38 8.04
C LEU A 140 14.77 13.46 8.35
N THR A 141 14.89 12.94 9.57
CA THR A 141 15.93 11.97 9.94
C THR A 141 15.83 10.69 9.11
N LEU A 142 14.61 10.17 8.88
CA LEU A 142 14.40 9.00 8.02
C LEU A 142 14.72 9.30 6.55
N LEU A 143 14.38 10.49 6.06
CA LEU A 143 14.71 10.90 4.70
C LEU A 143 16.24 11.02 4.52
N ALA A 144 16.91 11.69 5.46
CA ALA A 144 18.35 11.89 5.44
C ALA A 144 19.11 10.56 5.54
N SER A 145 18.72 9.68 6.47
CA SER A 145 19.32 8.35 6.59
C SER A 145 19.07 7.49 5.35
N GLY A 146 17.87 7.53 4.77
CA GLY A 146 17.56 6.86 3.50
C GLY A 146 18.48 7.31 2.36
N GLY A 147 18.65 8.62 2.17
CA GLY A 147 19.56 9.18 1.16
C GLY A 147 21.02 8.82 1.40
N LEU A 148 21.49 8.88 2.66
CA LEU A 148 22.85 8.50 3.05
C LEU A 148 23.13 7.01 2.80
N ILE A 149 22.21 6.13 3.20
CA ILE A 149 22.32 4.69 2.96
C ILE A 149 22.35 4.40 1.47
N GLY A 150 21.49 5.05 0.68
CA GLY A 150 21.45 4.88 -0.77
C GLY A 150 22.73 5.32 -1.45
N SER A 151 23.29 6.45 -1.01
CA SER A 151 24.59 6.94 -1.48
C SER A 151 25.74 5.99 -1.12
N LEU A 152 25.79 5.51 0.13
CA LEU A 152 26.80 4.54 0.55
C LEU A 152 26.67 3.23 -0.23
N TYR A 153 25.45 2.70 -0.34
CA TYR A 153 25.14 1.46 -1.04
C TYR A 153 25.52 1.53 -2.53
N SER A 154 25.27 2.68 -3.18
CA SER A 154 25.67 2.89 -4.59
C SER A 154 27.17 2.69 -4.81
N ARG A 155 28.00 3.11 -3.84
CA ARG A 155 29.46 2.95 -3.91
C ARG A 155 29.92 1.52 -3.64
N LEU A 156 29.22 0.79 -2.76
CA LEU A 156 29.56 -0.59 -2.40
C LEU A 156 29.26 -1.58 -3.54
N GLU A 157 28.07 -1.48 -4.13
CA GLU A 157 27.61 -2.43 -5.17
C GLU A 157 27.78 -1.89 -6.60
N LYS A 158 28.38 -0.71 -6.77
CA LYS A 158 28.58 -0.03 -8.07
C LYS A 158 27.27 0.11 -8.88
N VAL A 159 26.16 0.38 -8.18
CA VAL A 159 24.88 0.72 -8.79
C VAL A 159 24.77 2.24 -8.93
N ASP A 160 23.93 2.73 -9.85
CA ASP A 160 23.71 4.17 -10.01
C ASP A 160 23.28 4.82 -8.70
N LEU A 161 23.74 6.05 -8.45
CA LEU A 161 23.43 6.77 -7.23
C LEU A 161 21.93 6.96 -7.05
N LEU A 162 21.24 7.33 -8.14
CA LEU A 162 19.79 7.51 -8.13
C LEU A 162 19.05 6.20 -7.83
N THR A 163 19.51 5.07 -8.38
CA THR A 163 18.94 3.73 -8.07
C THR A 163 19.08 3.41 -6.59
N GLY A 164 20.28 3.61 -6.02
CA GLY A 164 20.54 3.35 -4.61
C GLY A 164 19.69 4.22 -3.69
N VAL A 165 19.63 5.52 -3.97
CA VAL A 165 18.84 6.49 -3.21
C VAL A 165 17.35 6.21 -3.29
N LEU A 166 16.81 5.91 -4.47
CA LEU A 166 15.39 5.55 -4.60
C LEU A 166 15.06 4.22 -3.92
N ALA A 167 15.97 3.24 -3.93
CA ALA A 167 15.76 1.96 -3.26
C ALA A 167 15.69 2.10 -1.73
N THR A 168 16.50 2.96 -1.13
CA THR A 168 16.65 3.08 0.34
C THR A 168 15.76 4.15 0.95
N THR A 169 15.40 5.19 0.21
CA THR A 169 14.55 6.28 0.71
C THR A 169 13.15 5.74 1.08
N PRO A 170 12.59 6.13 2.24
CA PRO A 170 11.21 5.78 2.59
C PRO A 170 10.25 6.38 1.57
N GLY A 171 9.27 5.59 1.11
CA GLY A 171 8.43 6.00 0.00
C GLY A 171 7.42 4.94 -0.43
N ASN A 172 6.51 5.33 -1.32
CA ASN A 172 5.58 4.42 -1.96
C ASN A 172 6.30 3.64 -3.07
N ILE A 173 6.22 2.31 -3.02
CA ILE A 173 6.81 1.36 -3.99
C ILE A 173 6.56 1.81 -5.43
N GLY A 174 5.31 2.15 -5.76
CA GLY A 174 4.94 2.54 -7.12
C GLY A 174 5.56 3.87 -7.56
N VAL A 175 5.63 4.86 -6.65
CA VAL A 175 6.17 6.19 -6.95
C VAL A 175 7.67 6.13 -7.17
N MET A 176 8.38 5.40 -6.32
CA MET A 176 9.83 5.30 -6.44
C MET A 176 10.26 4.46 -7.64
N ALA A 177 9.51 3.39 -7.93
CA ALA A 177 9.71 2.60 -9.14
C ALA A 177 9.38 3.38 -10.41
N SER A 178 8.34 4.22 -10.41
CA SER A 178 8.02 5.08 -11.56
C SER A 178 9.09 6.15 -11.78
N ILE A 179 9.57 6.80 -10.71
CA ILE A 179 10.68 7.76 -10.81
C ILE A 179 11.93 7.06 -11.35
N ALA A 180 12.24 5.85 -10.89
CA ALA A 180 13.34 5.08 -11.45
C ALA A 180 13.14 4.81 -12.96
N ALA A 181 11.90 4.58 -13.41
CA ALA A 181 11.58 4.37 -14.82
C ALA A 181 11.77 5.65 -15.64
N ASP A 182 11.28 6.77 -15.12
CA ASP A 182 11.38 8.09 -15.76
C ASP A 182 12.84 8.50 -16.00
N TYR A 183 13.74 8.11 -15.09
CA TYR A 183 15.19 8.35 -15.22
C TYR A 183 15.95 7.18 -15.87
N SER A 184 15.26 6.21 -16.48
CA SER A 184 15.86 5.02 -17.12
C SER A 184 16.82 4.24 -16.21
N LYS A 185 16.51 4.20 -14.91
CA LYS A 185 17.26 3.47 -13.86
C LYS A 185 16.62 2.11 -13.56
N ASN A 186 17.27 1.34 -12.69
CA ASN A 186 16.85 -0.04 -12.39
C ASN A 186 15.57 -0.11 -11.55
N THR A 187 14.42 -0.06 -12.22
CA THR A 187 13.07 -0.12 -11.64
C THR A 187 12.81 -1.42 -10.87
N ALA A 188 13.29 -2.55 -11.40
CA ALA A 188 13.10 -3.87 -10.82
C ALA A 188 13.81 -3.96 -9.47
N PHE A 189 15.05 -3.47 -9.39
CA PHE A 189 15.81 -3.45 -8.14
C PHE A 189 15.19 -2.52 -7.09
N VAL A 190 14.81 -1.29 -7.47
CA VAL A 190 14.13 -0.35 -6.56
C VAL A 190 12.85 -0.96 -6.00
N SER A 191 12.03 -1.57 -6.86
CA SER A 191 10.79 -2.23 -6.45
C SER A 191 11.05 -3.40 -5.51
N LEU A 192 12.07 -4.22 -5.80
CA LEU A 192 12.45 -5.37 -5.00
C LEU A 192 12.91 -4.96 -3.59
N VAL A 193 13.81 -3.98 -3.47
CA VAL A 193 14.29 -3.49 -2.16
C VAL A 193 13.13 -2.94 -1.33
N GLN A 194 12.24 -2.16 -1.94
CA GLN A 194 11.12 -1.58 -1.20
C GLN A 194 10.07 -2.62 -0.79
N LEU A 195 9.83 -3.63 -1.62
CA LEU A 195 8.96 -4.76 -1.30
C LEU A 195 9.55 -5.62 -0.18
N LEU A 196 10.85 -5.94 -0.25
CA LEU A 196 11.57 -6.65 0.80
C LEU A 196 11.51 -5.89 2.11
N ARG A 197 11.88 -4.61 2.12
CA ARG A 197 11.87 -3.73 3.30
C ARG A 197 10.50 -3.75 3.97
N PHE A 198 9.47 -3.53 3.17
CA PHE A 198 8.09 -3.54 3.63
C PHE A 198 7.68 -4.87 4.27
N THR A 199 8.02 -5.98 3.64
CA THR A 199 7.64 -7.32 4.09
C THR A 199 8.42 -7.73 5.33
N THR A 200 9.71 -7.43 5.37
CA THR A 200 10.54 -7.63 6.56
C THR A 200 9.90 -6.94 7.76
N ILE A 201 9.41 -5.70 7.61
CA ILE A 201 8.79 -4.98 8.73
C ILE A 201 7.46 -5.62 9.15
N ILE A 202 6.59 -5.98 8.20
CA ILE A 202 5.29 -6.62 8.47
C ILE A 202 5.45 -7.97 9.16
N VAL A 203 6.52 -8.69 8.87
CA VAL A 203 6.80 -9.99 9.52
C VAL A 203 7.50 -9.78 10.86
N VAL A 204 8.55 -8.95 10.91
CA VAL A 204 9.41 -8.81 12.09
C VAL A 204 8.70 -8.07 13.22
N ILE A 205 7.98 -6.98 12.97
CA ILE A 205 7.39 -6.18 14.06
C ILE A 205 6.35 -6.99 14.86
N PRO A 206 5.35 -7.66 14.24
CA PRO A 206 4.38 -8.44 15.00
C PRO A 206 5.03 -9.61 15.75
N LEU A 207 6.09 -10.22 15.21
CA LEU A 207 6.84 -11.28 15.90
C LEU A 207 7.56 -10.76 17.14
N VAL A 208 8.19 -9.58 17.05
CA VAL A 208 8.87 -8.95 18.18
C VAL A 208 7.88 -8.50 19.25
N ALA A 209 6.71 -8.00 18.85
CA ALA A 209 5.72 -7.45 19.76
C ALA A 209 4.88 -8.52 20.52
N GLN A 210 4.75 -9.74 19.98
CA GLN A 210 3.82 -10.76 20.51
C GLN A 210 4.46 -11.83 21.40
N LEU A 211 5.75 -11.73 21.72
CA LEU A 211 6.46 -12.73 22.54
C LEU A 211 5.80 -13.07 23.92
N PRO A 212 4.94 -12.23 24.55
CA PRO A 212 4.30 -12.59 25.83
C PRO A 212 2.78 -12.92 25.81
N HIS A 213 2.03 -12.75 24.72
CA HIS A 213 0.55 -12.81 24.76
C HIS A 213 -0.06 -13.91 23.88
N THR A 214 -0.22 -15.13 24.42
CA THR A 214 -1.04 -16.17 23.77
C THR A 214 -2.52 -15.82 23.94
N THR A 215 -3.14 -15.31 22.88
CA THR A 215 -4.56 -14.99 22.86
C THR A 215 -5.34 -16.22 22.41
N ASP A 216 -6.32 -16.66 23.21
CA ASP A 216 -7.12 -17.83 22.88
C ASP A 216 -8.00 -17.60 21.65
N LEU A 217 -8.09 -18.59 20.77
CA LEU A 217 -8.92 -18.55 19.56
C LEU A 217 -10.37 -18.17 19.88
N SER A 218 -10.91 -18.69 20.99
CA SER A 218 -12.27 -18.43 21.46
C SER A 218 -12.51 -16.95 21.75
N SER A 219 -11.53 -16.27 22.38
CA SER A 219 -11.62 -14.84 22.68
C SER A 219 -11.66 -14.01 21.39
N THR A 220 -10.83 -14.37 20.41
CA THR A 220 -10.78 -13.68 19.10
C THR A 220 -12.09 -13.86 18.34
N LEU A 221 -12.62 -15.08 18.25
CA LEU A 221 -13.87 -15.35 17.53
C LEU A 221 -15.07 -14.67 18.20
N SER A 222 -15.12 -14.64 19.54
CA SER A 222 -16.18 -13.94 20.28
C SER A 222 -16.16 -12.42 20.07
N ALA A 223 -14.98 -11.83 19.88
CA ALA A 223 -14.85 -10.42 19.57
C ALA A 223 -15.25 -10.08 18.11
N LEU A 224 -15.14 -11.06 17.19
CA LEU A 224 -15.49 -10.88 15.78
C LEU A 224 -16.97 -11.10 15.47
N LEU A 225 -17.63 -11.96 16.24
CA LEU A 225 -19.06 -12.25 16.13
C LEU A 225 -19.75 -11.82 17.44
N PRO A 226 -20.00 -10.51 17.65
CA PRO A 226 -20.80 -10.04 18.79
C PRO A 226 -22.17 -10.75 18.81
N TYR A 227 -22.71 -10.98 20.01
CA TYR A 227 -24.03 -11.59 20.21
C TYR A 227 -25.10 -11.01 19.26
N PRO A 228 -26.05 -11.84 18.80
CA PRO A 228 -26.87 -11.54 17.64
C PRO A 228 -27.95 -10.52 17.98
N HIS A 229 -27.65 -9.24 17.84
CA HIS A 229 -28.64 -8.31 17.31
C HIS A 229 -28.44 -8.33 15.80
N TRP A 230 -29.45 -8.83 15.07
CA TRP A 230 -29.46 -8.58 13.64
C TRP A 230 -29.47 -7.05 13.48
N PRO A 231 -28.51 -6.48 12.73
CA PRO A 231 -28.44 -5.04 12.62
C PRO A 231 -29.77 -4.55 12.07
N GLY A 232 -30.37 -3.59 12.77
CA GLY A 232 -31.63 -3.00 12.32
C GLY A 232 -31.45 -2.37 10.94
N LEU A 233 -32.57 -2.06 10.28
CA LEU A 233 -32.51 -1.27 9.03
C LEU A 233 -31.78 0.06 9.25
N ALA A 234 -31.92 0.68 10.44
CA ALA A 234 -31.18 1.87 10.83
C ALA A 234 -29.66 1.62 10.89
N ASP A 235 -29.20 0.62 11.65
CA ASP A 235 -27.76 0.30 11.80
C ASP A 235 -27.10 -0.04 10.45
N THR A 236 -27.81 -0.77 9.59
CA THR A 236 -27.32 -1.14 8.26
C THR A 236 -27.22 0.07 7.33
N LEU A 237 -28.19 0.98 7.37
CA LEU A 237 -28.14 2.19 6.56
C LEU A 237 -27.12 3.20 7.12
N GLU A 238 -26.92 3.28 8.43
CA GLU A 238 -25.88 4.10 9.04
C GLU A 238 -24.50 3.63 8.58
N LEU A 239 -24.23 2.33 8.70
CA LEU A 239 -22.99 1.72 8.17
C LEU A 239 -22.82 1.96 6.66
N ALA A 240 -23.90 1.83 5.88
CA ALA A 240 -23.86 2.10 4.45
C ALA A 240 -23.55 3.58 4.15
N SER A 241 -24.09 4.51 4.94
CA SER A 241 -23.84 5.95 4.81
C SER A 241 -22.37 6.29 5.11
N VAL A 242 -21.79 5.70 6.15
CA VAL A 242 -20.38 5.85 6.53
C VAL A 242 -19.48 5.33 5.41
N LEU A 243 -19.77 4.13 4.89
CA LEU A 243 -19.01 3.53 3.80
C LEU A 243 -19.11 4.34 2.51
N ALA A 244 -20.31 4.82 2.17
CA ALA A 244 -20.52 5.70 1.02
C ALA A 244 -19.74 7.01 1.17
N ALA A 245 -19.81 7.66 2.34
CA ALA A 245 -19.06 8.87 2.64
C ALA A 245 -17.54 8.64 2.53
N ALA A 246 -17.04 7.50 3.04
CA ALA A 246 -15.62 7.15 2.94
C ALA A 246 -15.17 6.95 1.48
N VAL A 247 -15.99 6.28 0.65
CA VAL A 247 -15.70 6.10 -0.79
C VAL A 247 -15.74 7.43 -1.53
N LEU A 248 -16.76 8.27 -1.27
CA LEU A 248 -16.88 9.59 -1.89
C LEU A 248 -15.71 10.51 -1.50
N ALA A 249 -15.33 10.53 -0.21
CA ALA A 249 -14.19 11.29 0.27
C ALA A 249 -12.87 10.78 -0.34
N ALA A 250 -12.69 9.47 -0.46
CA ALA A 250 -11.54 8.89 -1.15
C ALA A 250 -11.49 9.30 -2.63
N GLN A 251 -12.62 9.23 -3.34
CA GLN A 251 -12.71 9.66 -4.74
C GLN A 251 -12.41 11.16 -4.88
N LEU A 252 -12.99 12.01 -4.04
CA LEU A 252 -12.74 13.45 -4.04
C LEU A 252 -11.26 13.75 -3.74
N GLY A 253 -10.68 13.10 -2.73
CA GLY A 253 -9.27 13.23 -2.40
C GLY A 253 -8.34 12.80 -3.54
N THR A 254 -8.67 11.73 -4.26
CA THR A 254 -7.88 11.33 -5.44
C THR A 254 -7.93 12.37 -6.55
N ARG A 255 -9.07 13.06 -6.74
CA ARG A 255 -9.18 14.16 -7.71
C ARG A 255 -8.39 15.40 -7.29
N LEU A 256 -8.35 15.68 -5.99
CA LEU A 256 -7.55 16.77 -5.41
C LEU A 256 -6.04 16.45 -5.34
N LYS A 257 -5.60 15.30 -5.88
CA LYS A 257 -4.22 14.81 -5.81
C LYS A 257 -3.71 14.71 -4.36
N PHE A 258 -4.62 14.48 -3.42
CA PHE A 258 -4.25 14.31 -2.01
C PHE A 258 -3.42 13.01 -1.86
N PRO A 259 -2.28 13.04 -1.16
CA PRO A 259 -1.41 11.89 -1.08
C PRO A 259 -2.10 10.71 -0.38
N VAL A 260 -2.08 9.52 -1.01
CA VAL A 260 -2.72 8.29 -0.48
C VAL A 260 -4.17 8.54 -0.02
N ALA A 261 -4.94 9.27 -0.83
CA ALA A 261 -6.32 9.67 -0.54
C ALA A 261 -7.25 8.50 -0.17
N THR A 262 -7.07 7.35 -0.81
CA THR A 262 -7.85 6.12 -0.54
C THR A 262 -7.69 5.59 0.87
N PHE A 263 -6.70 6.05 1.62
CA PHE A 263 -6.46 5.66 3.01
C PHE A 263 -6.74 6.82 3.99
N PHE A 264 -6.18 8.00 3.73
CA PHE A 264 -6.30 9.14 4.66
C PHE A 264 -7.66 9.83 4.64
N CYS A 265 -8.35 9.91 3.50
CA CYS A 265 -9.68 10.53 3.47
C CYS A 265 -10.72 9.73 4.29
N PRO A 266 -10.75 8.39 4.23
CA PRO A 266 -11.55 7.57 5.15
C PRO A 266 -11.22 7.76 6.64
N ILE A 267 -9.97 8.03 7.00
CA ILE A 267 -9.59 8.38 8.39
C ILE A 267 -10.29 9.68 8.81
N LEU A 268 -10.27 10.70 7.95
CA LEU A 268 -10.95 11.98 8.21
C LEU A 268 -12.46 11.81 8.33
N VAL A 269 -13.06 10.94 7.50
CA VAL A 269 -14.48 10.60 7.61
C VAL A 269 -14.77 9.96 8.95
N GLY A 270 -14.01 8.95 9.37
CA GLY A 270 -14.20 8.29 10.67
C GLY A 270 -13.99 9.24 11.86
N LEU A 271 -13.02 10.15 11.78
CA LEU A 271 -12.76 11.17 12.80
C LEU A 271 -13.89 12.21 12.89
N GLY A 272 -14.46 12.59 11.74
CA GLY A 272 -15.49 13.64 11.64
C GLY A 272 -16.92 13.13 11.78
N PHE A 273 -17.19 11.83 11.66
CA PHE A 273 -18.54 11.27 11.58
C PHE A 273 -19.41 11.62 12.80
N GLU A 274 -18.86 11.46 14.01
CA GLU A 274 -19.57 11.69 15.27
C GLU A 274 -19.61 13.20 15.65
N PRO A 275 -18.49 13.97 15.61
CA PRO A 275 -18.52 15.41 15.91
C PRO A 275 -19.42 16.23 14.98
N LEU A 276 -19.60 15.79 13.73
CA LEU A 276 -20.50 16.45 12.78
C LEU A 276 -21.98 16.12 13.04
N GLY A 277 -22.29 15.30 14.06
CA GLY A 277 -23.65 14.91 14.39
C GLY A 277 -24.28 13.98 13.37
N PHE A 278 -23.49 13.31 12.53
CA PHE A 278 -24.01 12.52 11.40
C PHE A 278 -24.75 11.27 11.89
N ALA A 279 -24.25 10.63 12.96
CA ALA A 279 -24.92 9.51 13.63
C ALA A 279 -26.26 9.92 14.24
N GLY A 280 -26.30 11.05 14.97
CA GLY A 280 -27.53 11.59 15.54
C GLY A 280 -28.54 12.03 14.46
N TRP A 281 -28.05 12.61 13.36
CA TRP A 281 -28.86 12.99 12.21
C TRP A 281 -29.48 11.75 11.57
N PHE A 282 -28.67 10.70 11.43
CA PHE A 282 -29.11 9.43 10.86
C PHE A 282 -30.17 8.76 11.74
N ALA A 283 -29.93 8.71 13.05
CA ALA A 283 -30.85 8.16 14.03
C ALA A 283 -32.20 8.91 14.02
N ASP A 284 -32.18 10.25 14.05
CA ASP A 284 -33.39 11.08 14.01
C ASP A 284 -34.15 10.92 12.68
N TRP A 285 -33.44 10.93 11.55
CA TRP A 285 -34.03 10.67 10.23
C TRP A 285 -34.68 9.28 10.15
N SER A 286 -33.99 8.24 10.63
CA SER A 286 -34.49 6.86 10.62
C SER A 286 -35.71 6.66 11.52
N ALA A 287 -35.84 7.48 12.57
CA ALA A 287 -36.98 7.50 13.49
C ALA A 287 -38.15 8.39 13.02
N GLY A 288 -38.04 9.04 11.85
CA GLY A 288 -39.07 9.94 11.30
C GLY A 288 -39.06 11.36 11.88
N GLY A 289 -37.95 11.77 12.49
CA GLY A 289 -37.73 13.10 13.06
C GLY A 289 -37.48 14.21 12.03
N SER A 290 -37.32 15.43 12.52
CA SER A 290 -37.09 16.63 11.70
C SER A 290 -35.65 16.65 11.18
N MET A 291 -35.40 16.91 9.89
CA MET A 291 -34.07 16.96 9.24
C MET A 291 -33.11 18.07 9.76
N GLY A 292 -33.10 18.39 11.06
CA GLY A 292 -32.09 19.25 11.67
C GLY A 292 -30.79 18.49 11.85
N LEU A 293 -29.65 19.14 11.59
CA LEU A 293 -28.34 18.62 11.97
C LEU A 293 -28.25 18.65 13.50
N PRO A 294 -28.23 17.51 14.20
CA PRO A 294 -28.07 17.48 15.64
C PRO A 294 -26.59 17.62 15.94
N ILE A 295 -26.12 18.86 15.95
CA ILE A 295 -24.79 19.20 16.46
C ILE A 295 -24.83 18.90 17.97
N GLY A 296 -24.11 17.85 18.41
CA GLY A 296 -23.92 17.54 19.84
C GLY A 296 -24.83 16.47 20.46
N VAL A 297 -25.35 15.52 19.68
CA VAL A 297 -25.99 14.30 20.24
C VAL A 297 -24.97 13.15 20.28
N ASP A 298 -24.68 12.66 21.47
CA ASP A 298 -23.71 11.59 21.74
C ASP A 298 -24.25 10.19 21.39
N THR A 299 -24.49 9.92 20.11
CA THR A 299 -24.69 8.55 19.61
C THR A 299 -23.34 7.95 19.23
N SER A 300 -22.90 6.92 19.96
CA SER A 300 -21.63 6.25 19.68
C SER A 300 -21.80 5.17 18.61
N PHE A 301 -21.51 5.49 17.36
CA PHE A 301 -21.43 4.50 16.29
C PHE A 301 -20.16 3.65 16.46
N ALA A 302 -20.34 2.34 16.67
CA ALA A 302 -19.24 1.39 16.76
C ALA A 302 -19.05 0.68 15.41
N LEU A 303 -17.91 0.91 14.76
CA LEU A 303 -17.61 0.23 13.50
C LEU A 303 -17.49 -1.30 13.71
N PRO A 304 -18.18 -2.14 12.92
CA PRO A 304 -18.14 -3.60 13.07
C PRO A 304 -16.70 -4.15 13.03
N PRO A 305 -16.30 -5.01 13.99
CA PRO A 305 -14.95 -5.59 14.03
C PRO A 305 -14.59 -6.37 12.74
N LEU A 306 -15.58 -6.99 12.10
CA LEU A 306 -15.40 -7.70 10.83
C LEU A 306 -14.85 -6.80 9.71
N LEU A 307 -15.24 -5.52 9.67
CA LEU A 307 -14.73 -4.59 8.65
C LEU A 307 -13.21 -4.42 8.76
N LYS A 308 -12.68 -4.44 10.00
CA LYS A 308 -11.23 -4.38 10.26
C LYS A 308 -10.53 -5.64 9.74
N VAL A 309 -11.11 -6.82 9.98
CA VAL A 309 -10.55 -8.10 9.51
C VAL A 309 -10.60 -8.23 7.99
N VAL A 310 -11.70 -7.81 7.36
CA VAL A 310 -11.81 -7.79 5.90
C VAL A 310 -10.76 -6.83 5.33
N GLY A 311 -10.62 -5.63 5.89
CA GLY A 311 -9.58 -4.68 5.48
C GLY A 311 -8.16 -5.26 5.60
N GLN A 312 -7.88 -5.98 6.69
CA GLN A 312 -6.61 -6.67 6.92
C GLN A 312 -6.33 -7.72 5.83
N ILE A 313 -7.28 -8.61 5.59
CA ILE A 313 -7.16 -9.67 4.58
C ILE A 313 -6.96 -9.06 3.19
N LEU A 314 -7.74 -8.04 2.81
CA LEU A 314 -7.63 -7.40 1.50
C LEU A 314 -6.28 -6.69 1.30
N LEU A 315 -5.76 -6.01 2.32
CA LEU A 315 -4.40 -5.45 2.23
C LEU A 315 -3.35 -6.55 2.14
N GLY A 316 -3.44 -7.57 2.99
CA GLY A 316 -2.51 -8.71 3.01
C GLY A 316 -2.45 -9.45 1.67
N THR A 317 -3.61 -9.81 1.11
CA THR A 317 -3.71 -10.50 -0.20
C THR A 317 -2.99 -9.73 -1.28
N THR A 318 -3.25 -8.43 -1.41
CA THR A 318 -2.60 -7.61 -2.44
C THR A 318 -1.08 -7.55 -2.30
N ILE A 319 -0.56 -7.54 -1.07
CA ILE A 319 0.89 -7.64 -0.80
C ILE A 319 1.43 -8.98 -1.29
N GLY A 320 0.73 -10.07 -1.01
CA GLY A 320 1.06 -11.41 -1.50
C GLY A 320 1.10 -11.49 -3.02
N GLU A 321 0.13 -10.85 -3.69
CA GLU A 321 0.11 -10.73 -5.16
C GLU A 321 1.35 -9.99 -5.69
N TYR A 322 1.77 -8.89 -5.04
CA TYR A 322 2.99 -8.16 -5.44
C TYR A 322 4.24 -9.02 -5.32
N TRP A 323 4.32 -9.88 -4.30
CA TRP A 323 5.39 -10.88 -4.17
C TRP A 323 5.38 -11.89 -5.31
N ALA A 324 4.22 -12.50 -5.58
CA ALA A 324 4.10 -13.50 -6.63
C ALA A 324 4.25 -12.93 -8.06
N ASN A 325 3.95 -11.64 -8.24
CA ASN A 325 4.13 -10.92 -9.49
C ASN A 325 5.58 -10.47 -9.74
N SER A 326 6.43 -10.43 -8.72
CA SER A 326 7.81 -9.98 -8.87
C SER A 326 8.59 -10.95 -9.80
N PRO A 327 9.44 -10.43 -10.71
CA PRO A 327 10.21 -11.27 -11.64
C PRO A 327 11.09 -12.28 -10.89
N ARG A 328 11.43 -13.41 -11.53
CA ARG A 328 12.24 -14.50 -10.94
C ARG A 328 13.38 -13.93 -10.12
N ILE A 329 13.23 -13.99 -8.81
CA ILE A 329 14.20 -13.50 -7.85
C ILE A 329 15.40 -14.43 -7.95
N THR A 330 16.44 -14.04 -8.68
CA THR A 330 17.71 -14.74 -8.65
C THR A 330 18.33 -14.55 -7.27
N LEU A 331 18.88 -15.60 -6.68
CA LEU A 331 19.50 -15.56 -5.34
C LEU A 331 20.52 -14.42 -5.19
N GLY A 332 21.27 -14.09 -6.25
CA GLY A 332 22.20 -12.96 -6.27
C GLY A 332 21.53 -11.60 -6.15
N ASN A 333 20.39 -11.37 -6.81
CA ASN A 333 19.64 -10.11 -6.71
C ASN A 333 18.96 -9.97 -5.34
N LEU A 334 18.50 -11.08 -4.77
CA LEU A 334 17.95 -11.12 -3.42
C LEU A 334 19.03 -10.77 -2.38
N ALA A 335 20.20 -11.40 -2.46
CA ALA A 335 21.32 -11.14 -1.56
C ALA A 335 21.74 -9.66 -1.58
N ARG A 336 21.84 -9.07 -2.77
CA ARG A 336 22.12 -7.64 -2.93
C ARG A 336 21.06 -6.75 -2.31
N ALA A 337 19.78 -7.11 -2.45
CA ALA A 337 18.67 -6.34 -1.92
C ALA A 337 18.49 -6.45 -0.40
N ILE A 338 19.02 -7.50 0.24
CA ILE A 338 19.00 -7.65 1.71
C ILE A 338 19.88 -6.60 2.40
N ILE A 339 21.03 -6.25 1.84
CA ILE A 339 21.96 -5.25 2.41
C ILE A 339 21.26 -3.90 2.67
N PRO A 340 20.65 -3.23 1.67
CA PRO A 340 19.98 -1.95 1.90
C PRO A 340 18.74 -2.11 2.80
N VAL A 341 18.08 -3.27 2.80
CA VAL A 341 16.97 -3.56 3.72
C VAL A 341 17.46 -3.59 5.18
N LEU A 342 18.56 -4.27 5.46
CA LEU A 342 19.14 -4.31 6.81
C LEU A 342 19.63 -2.93 7.25
N LEU A 343 20.27 -2.17 6.36
CA LEU A 343 20.73 -0.81 6.66
C LEU A 343 19.55 0.13 6.95
N THR A 344 18.48 0.06 6.14
CA THR A 344 17.28 0.88 6.38
C THR A 344 16.56 0.47 7.66
N PHE A 345 16.47 -0.84 7.97
CA PHE A 345 15.94 -1.31 9.23
C PHE A 345 16.76 -0.79 10.43
N SER A 346 18.08 -0.80 10.32
CA SER A 346 19.01 -0.27 11.34
C SER A 346 18.84 1.23 11.53
N ALA A 347 18.66 2.00 10.45
CA ALA A 347 18.32 3.42 10.54
C ALA A 347 16.95 3.68 11.16
N GLY A 348 15.98 2.80 10.93
CA GLY A 348 14.69 2.81 11.62
C GLY A 348 14.87 2.61 13.13
N LEU A 349 15.66 1.62 13.56
CA LEU A 349 15.98 1.41 14.98
C LEU A 349 16.72 2.60 15.60
N LEU A 350 17.68 3.19 14.88
CA LEU A 350 18.37 4.39 15.34
C LEU A 350 17.40 5.57 15.50
N THR A 351 16.49 5.75 14.54
CA THR A 351 15.47 6.81 14.61
C THR A 351 14.48 6.54 15.75
N ALA A 352 14.13 5.28 16.02
CA ALA A 352 13.31 4.89 17.16
C ALA A 352 14.00 5.22 18.49
N ALA A 353 15.31 4.97 18.58
CA ALA A 353 16.11 5.32 19.75
C ALA A 353 16.18 6.85 19.96
N ILE A 354 16.33 7.62 18.87
CA ILE A 354 16.26 9.09 18.91
C ILE A 354 14.88 9.54 19.39
N ALA A 355 13.80 8.98 18.84
CA ALA A 355 12.44 9.29 19.26
C ALA A 355 12.24 9.01 20.76
N LYS A 356 12.72 7.86 21.26
CA LYS A 356 12.63 7.48 22.67
C LYS A 356 13.46 8.39 23.59
N ALA A 357 14.56 8.94 23.10
CA ALA A 357 15.38 9.89 23.86
C ALA A 357 14.74 11.29 23.92
N LEU A 358 14.02 11.70 22.88
CA LEU A 358 13.39 13.02 22.78
C LEU A 358 11.98 13.07 23.37
N THR A 359 11.33 11.92 23.61
CA THR A 359 9.91 11.85 23.96
C THR A 359 9.63 10.81 25.05
N PRO A 360 8.51 10.97 25.80
CA PRO A 360 8.10 9.99 26.80
C PRO A 360 7.42 8.75 26.22
N TRP A 361 7.27 8.64 24.88
CA TRP A 361 6.55 7.54 24.22
C TRP A 361 7.14 6.17 24.54
N ASP A 362 6.33 5.12 24.52
CA ASP A 362 6.82 3.77 24.72
C ASP A 362 7.73 3.31 23.56
N TRP A 363 8.54 2.28 23.82
CA TRP A 363 9.51 1.78 22.84
C TRP A 363 8.83 1.28 21.55
N LEU A 364 7.68 0.63 21.66
CA LEU A 364 6.99 0.03 20.52
C LEU A 364 6.38 1.13 19.63
N THR A 365 5.80 2.17 20.23
CA THR A 365 5.34 3.37 19.51
C THR A 365 6.48 4.08 18.80
N CYS A 366 7.63 4.26 19.46
CA CYS A 366 8.83 4.80 18.82
C CYS A 366 9.30 3.93 17.63
N LEU A 367 9.28 2.60 17.79
CA LEU A 367 9.62 1.66 16.72
C LEU A 367 8.66 1.77 15.53
N LEU A 368 7.35 1.81 15.79
CA LEU A 368 6.30 1.89 14.76
C LEU A 368 6.40 3.20 13.97
N ILE A 369 6.59 4.32 14.67
CA ILE A 369 6.81 5.65 14.08
C ILE A 369 8.05 5.67 13.17
N ALA A 370 9.15 5.09 13.66
CA ALA A 370 10.43 5.10 12.98
C ALA A 370 10.56 4.03 11.88
N ALA A 371 9.65 3.06 11.82
CA ALA A 371 9.72 1.96 10.87
C ALA A 371 9.63 2.47 9.42
N PRO A 372 10.64 2.19 8.57
CA PRO A 372 10.66 2.64 7.18
C PRO A 372 9.75 1.77 6.28
N GLY A 373 8.44 1.76 6.55
CA GLY A 373 7.41 1.05 5.78
C GLY A 373 6.47 1.96 4.99
N GLY A 374 5.54 1.36 4.23
CA GLY A 374 4.42 2.09 3.61
C GLY A 374 3.47 2.64 4.67
N SER A 375 2.89 3.83 4.44
CA SER A 375 2.08 4.52 5.47
C SER A 375 0.86 3.72 5.93
N PRO A 376 0.00 3.16 5.05
CA PRO A 376 -1.19 2.42 5.49
C PRO A 376 -0.88 1.21 6.36
N GLU A 377 0.21 0.50 6.04
CA GLU A 377 0.47 -0.81 6.60
C GLU A 377 1.15 -0.72 7.97
N MET A 378 1.95 0.32 8.23
CA MET A 378 2.54 0.57 9.56
C MET A 378 1.48 0.99 10.58
N ILE A 379 0.56 1.87 10.17
CA ILE A 379 -0.53 2.34 11.04
C ILE A 379 -1.41 1.17 11.46
N TRP A 380 -1.63 0.24 10.54
CA TRP A 380 -2.36 -0.96 10.86
C TRP A 380 -1.67 -1.82 11.94
N ILE A 381 -0.35 -1.99 11.89
CA ILE A 381 0.36 -2.78 12.91
C ILE A 381 0.13 -2.15 14.28
N ALA A 382 0.13 -0.82 14.37
CA ALA A 382 -0.22 -0.10 15.59
C ALA A 382 -1.65 -0.39 16.07
N VAL A 383 -2.63 -0.43 15.14
CA VAL A 383 -4.03 -0.81 15.45
C VAL A 383 -4.09 -2.22 16.03
N SER A 384 -3.40 -3.17 15.42
CA SER A 384 -3.43 -4.55 15.89
C SER A 384 -2.70 -4.78 17.19
N LEU A 385 -1.64 -4.01 17.44
CA LEU A 385 -0.91 -4.02 18.71
C LEU A 385 -1.57 -3.13 19.77
N GLN A 386 -2.66 -2.42 19.44
CA GLN A 386 -3.39 -1.51 20.35
C GLN A 386 -2.48 -0.46 21.01
N HIS A 387 -1.48 0.03 20.28
CA HIS A 387 -0.49 1.00 20.78
C HIS A 387 -0.56 2.31 20.00
N ASP A 388 -0.85 3.42 20.69
CA ASP A 388 -0.80 4.82 20.24
C ASP A 388 -1.12 5.04 18.75
N VAL A 389 -2.25 4.46 18.30
CA VAL A 389 -2.68 4.46 16.89
C VAL A 389 -2.76 5.87 16.32
N GLU A 390 -3.25 6.83 17.11
CA GLU A 390 -3.31 8.23 16.73
C GLU A 390 -1.93 8.79 16.40
N LEU A 391 -0.99 8.64 17.33
CA LEU A 391 0.35 9.20 17.18
C LEU A 391 1.08 8.56 16.00
N VAL A 392 0.97 7.23 15.85
CA VAL A 392 1.52 6.50 14.72
C VAL A 392 0.89 7.00 13.41
N THR A 393 -0.43 7.16 13.35
CA THR A 393 -1.16 7.70 12.18
C THR A 393 -0.67 9.09 11.81
N ALA A 394 -0.59 9.99 12.78
CA ALA A 394 -0.13 11.36 12.59
C ALA A 394 1.32 11.39 12.11
N SER A 395 2.18 10.57 12.72
CA SER A 395 3.58 10.45 12.35
C SER A 395 3.74 10.01 10.89
N HIS A 396 3.05 8.95 10.47
CA HIS A 396 3.14 8.46 9.09
C HIS A 396 2.52 9.43 8.07
N LEU A 397 1.53 10.25 8.45
CA LEU A 397 1.00 11.32 7.63
C LEU A 397 2.00 12.46 7.48
N VAL A 398 2.53 12.99 8.60
CA VAL A 398 3.54 14.06 8.61
C VAL A 398 4.77 13.62 7.83
N ARG A 399 5.25 12.40 8.06
CA ARG A 399 6.37 11.80 7.32
C ARG A 399 6.10 11.76 5.83
N LEU A 400 4.91 11.37 5.41
CA LEU A 400 4.55 11.31 3.99
C LEU A 400 4.52 12.70 3.36
N LEU A 401 4.02 13.71 4.07
CA LEU A 401 4.06 15.11 3.62
C LEU A 401 5.51 15.61 3.51
N VAL A 402 6.33 15.39 4.54
CA VAL A 402 7.75 15.76 4.55
C VAL A 402 8.50 15.13 3.38
N ILE A 403 8.31 13.82 3.16
CA ILE A 403 8.93 13.11 2.04
C ILE A 403 8.45 13.70 0.72
N ASN A 404 7.15 13.82 0.49
CA ASN A 404 6.64 14.32 -0.80
C ASN A 404 7.09 15.75 -1.12
N LEU A 405 7.22 16.61 -0.11
CA LEU A 405 7.72 17.98 -0.27
C LEU A 405 9.23 18.02 -0.52
N SER A 406 9.99 17.12 0.11
CA SER A 406 11.45 17.12 0.04
C SER A 406 12.02 16.22 -1.07
N LEU A 407 11.24 15.27 -1.58
CA LEU A 407 11.63 14.27 -2.56
C LEU A 407 12.14 14.89 -3.87
N PRO A 408 11.50 15.91 -4.48
CA PRO A 408 12.02 16.52 -5.70
C PRO A 408 13.44 17.09 -5.51
N GLY A 409 13.71 17.71 -4.36
CA GLY A 409 15.04 18.24 -4.04
C GLY A 409 16.08 17.12 -3.89
N LEU A 410 15.71 16.01 -3.26
CA LEU A 410 16.58 14.85 -3.09
C LEU A 410 16.89 14.17 -4.43
N ILE A 411 15.91 14.04 -5.32
CA ILE A 411 16.10 13.52 -6.69
C ILE A 411 17.00 14.44 -7.50
N TRP A 412 16.77 15.75 -7.43
CA TRP A 412 17.62 16.73 -8.11
C TRP A 412 19.08 16.60 -7.66
N LEU A 413 19.34 16.56 -6.35
CA LEU A 413 20.68 16.36 -5.79
C LEU A 413 21.32 15.04 -6.28
N ALA A 414 20.57 13.94 -6.23
CA ALA A 414 21.06 12.63 -6.65
C ALA A 414 21.38 12.60 -8.16
N SER A 415 20.51 13.14 -9.02
CA SER A 415 20.70 13.17 -10.47
C SER A 415 21.90 14.03 -10.90
N VAL A 416 22.12 15.19 -10.24
CA VAL A 416 23.28 16.05 -10.49
C VAL A 416 24.57 15.33 -10.10
N ALA A 417 24.59 14.67 -8.94
CA ALA A 417 25.74 13.92 -8.49
C ALA A 417 26.05 12.72 -9.40
N ASP A 418 25.03 12.00 -9.85
CA ASP A 418 25.15 10.87 -10.79
C ASP A 418 25.75 11.35 -12.13
N SER A 419 25.27 12.49 -12.65
CA SER A 419 25.79 13.10 -13.89
C SER A 419 27.26 13.52 -13.77
N ARG A 420 27.67 14.05 -12.61
CA ARG A 420 29.07 14.43 -12.35
C ARG A 420 29.99 13.21 -12.26
N LEU A 421 29.53 12.13 -11.64
CA LEU A 421 30.28 10.87 -11.55
C LEU A 421 30.47 10.25 -12.94
N ALA A 422 29.44 10.27 -13.79
CA ALA A 422 29.52 9.80 -15.17
C ALA A 422 30.53 10.63 -16.01
N ALA A 423 30.49 11.97 -15.86
CA ALA A 423 31.43 12.86 -16.53
C ALA A 423 32.90 12.63 -16.11
N GLN A 424 33.14 12.34 -14.83
CA GLN A 424 34.49 12.02 -14.32
C GLN A 424 35.00 10.66 -14.81
N GLN A 425 34.11 9.72 -15.13
CA GLN A 425 34.46 8.40 -15.66
C GLN A 425 34.59 8.37 -17.19
N GLY A 426 34.47 9.52 -17.86
CA GLY A 426 34.59 9.63 -19.32
C GLY A 426 33.40 9.07 -20.09
N ILE A 427 32.28 8.79 -19.42
CA ILE A 427 31.03 8.36 -20.05
C ILE A 427 30.24 9.63 -20.38
N ILE A 428 30.32 10.09 -21.63
CA ILE A 428 29.51 11.21 -22.12
C ILE A 428 28.04 10.77 -22.15
N VAL A 429 27.27 11.15 -21.13
CA VAL A 429 25.82 10.97 -21.13
C VAL A 429 25.23 12.05 -22.04
N HIS A 430 24.88 11.66 -23.27
CA HIS A 430 24.01 12.49 -24.12
C HIS A 430 22.64 12.61 -23.46
N THR A 431 22.42 13.73 -22.78
CA THR A 431 21.08 14.14 -22.31
C THR A 431 20.38 14.82 -23.48
N GLU A 432 19.66 14.05 -24.30
CA GLU A 432 18.63 14.61 -25.17
C GLU A 432 17.40 14.92 -24.32
N HIS A 433 17.28 16.17 -23.86
CA HIS A 433 16.01 16.73 -23.46
C HIS A 433 15.36 17.39 -24.68
N ARG A 434 14.20 16.86 -25.09
CA ARG A 434 13.19 17.60 -25.85
C ARG A 434 11.81 17.33 -25.28
#